data_AF-A0A6P1HKE0-F1
#
_entry.id   AF-A0A6P1HKE0-F1
#
_cell.length_a   1.000
_cell.length_b   1.000
_cell.length_c   1.000
_cell.angle_alpha   90.00
_cell.angle_beta   90.00
_cell.angle_gamma   90.00
#
_symmetry.space_group_name_H-M   'P 1'
#
loop_
_entity.id
_entity.type
_entity.pdbx_description
1 polymer ?
#
loop_
_entity_poly.entity_id
_entity_poly.type
_entity_poly.pdbx_seq_one_letter_code
_entity_poly.pdbx_strand_id
1 'polypeptide(L)'
;MKTSKRMWFTLIAVLLLFAGFMSYPSTTTPQIVEAASGGQVMITSSFEERRGRTVSLSVLVSDIEDAAAGSFELHYDADVGYVTDAEKGDAMPEGALFVKNIDQARKGVIKAAWASNEGQVKDGSLLTLEFRLMHRNRKNSSDLDLSNVQLFDEDGDPISFNVVDGDVKPFNGKKKASQKNINSNKTWTIKFNTAMNRSTLNPHTITVTDDRTGEKIPVKVQMSKDKKSVTVSPVKHYIKGSYTLTISDQIQSSHGDSLKEAVQLPFTVN
;
A
#
# COMPACT_ATOMS: atom_id res chain seq x y z
N MET A 1 -21.23 -47.09 23.94
CA MET A 1 -19.91 -46.86 24.56
C MET A 1 -18.84 -47.55 23.70
N LYS A 2 -18.16 -46.81 22.82
CA LYS A 2 -16.89 -47.13 22.13
C LYS A 2 -16.57 -45.97 21.17
N THR A 3 -15.92 -44.95 21.72
CA THR A 3 -14.52 -44.53 21.43
C THR A 3 -14.34 -43.85 20.08
N SER A 4 -14.51 -42.52 20.14
CA SER A 4 -14.06 -41.53 19.17
C SER A 4 -12.53 -41.59 19.06
N LYS A 5 -12.01 -41.78 17.83
CA LYS A 5 -10.63 -41.46 17.49
C LYS A 5 -10.59 -40.02 17.01
N ARG A 6 -10.27 -39.10 17.91
CA ARG A 6 -9.80 -37.76 17.55
C ARG A 6 -8.41 -37.92 16.93
N MET A 7 -8.33 -37.79 15.61
CA MET A 7 -7.07 -37.74 14.89
C MET A 7 -6.51 -36.33 15.02
N TRP A 8 -5.46 -36.20 15.82
CA TRP A 8 -4.70 -34.97 15.97
C TRP A 8 -3.78 -34.89 14.76
N PHE A 9 -4.20 -34.16 13.71
CA PHE A 9 -3.30 -33.84 12.60
C PHE A 9 -2.47 -32.63 13.01
N THR A 10 -1.23 -32.90 13.39
CA THR A 10 -0.17 -31.91 13.48
C THR A 10 0.01 -31.31 12.08
N LEU A 11 -0.51 -30.11 11.84
CA LEU A 11 -0.37 -29.39 10.58
C LEU A 11 1.08 -28.87 10.49
N ILE A 12 1.97 -29.68 9.93
CA ILE A 12 3.30 -29.22 9.54
C ILE A 12 3.09 -28.34 8.31
N ALA A 13 3.21 -27.03 8.48
CA ALA A 13 3.25 -26.07 7.40
C ALA A 13 4.52 -26.30 6.57
N VAL A 14 4.43 -27.18 5.58
CA VAL A 14 5.44 -27.30 4.53
C VAL A 14 5.17 -26.18 3.53
N LEU A 15 5.82 -25.04 3.76
CA LEU A 15 5.91 -23.94 2.82
C LEU A 15 6.86 -24.41 1.70
N LEU A 16 6.29 -24.99 0.64
CA LEU A 16 7.05 -25.45 -0.51
C LEU A 16 7.70 -24.24 -1.20
N LEU A 17 9.01 -24.10 -0.99
CA LEU A 17 9.92 -23.40 -1.89
C LEU A 17 9.81 -24.02 -3.29
N PHE A 18 9.04 -23.41 -4.19
CA PHE A 18 9.13 -23.70 -5.62
C PHE A 18 10.38 -22.98 -6.19
N ALA A 19 11.54 -23.58 -5.96
CA ALA A 19 12.75 -23.32 -6.73
C ALA A 19 13.11 -24.62 -7.47
N GLY A 20 12.87 -24.64 -8.79
CA GLY A 20 13.15 -25.81 -9.62
C GLY A 20 12.63 -25.68 -11.05
N PHE A 21 13.12 -24.67 -11.77
CA PHE A 21 12.94 -24.52 -13.21
C PHE A 21 13.42 -25.76 -13.98
N MET A 22 12.53 -26.41 -14.73
CA MET A 22 12.93 -27.14 -15.92
C MET A 22 13.32 -26.12 -17.00
N SER A 23 14.56 -26.19 -17.46
CA SER A 23 15.11 -25.32 -18.50
C SER A 23 14.57 -25.70 -19.87
N TYR A 24 13.56 -24.97 -20.35
CA TYR A 24 13.28 -24.84 -21.78
C TYR A 24 13.86 -23.51 -22.29
N PRO A 25 14.62 -23.48 -23.39
CA PRO A 25 15.03 -22.23 -24.00
C PRO A 25 13.82 -21.59 -24.69
N SER A 26 13.09 -20.75 -23.98
CA SER A 26 12.12 -19.85 -24.58
C SER A 26 12.87 -18.62 -25.08
N THR A 27 13.09 -18.53 -26.39
CA THR A 27 13.46 -17.26 -27.04
C THR A 27 12.21 -16.37 -27.08
N THR A 28 11.89 -15.73 -25.98
CA THR A 28 10.88 -14.67 -25.96
C THR A 28 11.55 -13.34 -26.26
N THR A 29 11.25 -12.82 -27.45
CA THR A 29 11.46 -11.42 -27.81
C THR A 29 10.95 -10.54 -26.67
N PRO A 30 11.68 -9.50 -26.21
CA PRO A 30 11.11 -8.56 -25.26
C PRO A 30 9.93 -7.86 -25.93
N GLN A 31 8.72 -8.29 -25.59
CA GLN A 31 7.55 -7.48 -25.85
C GLN A 31 7.62 -6.30 -24.90
N ILE A 32 7.58 -5.09 -25.46
CA ILE A 32 7.26 -3.89 -24.69
C ILE A 32 5.86 -4.16 -24.14
N VAL A 33 5.80 -4.49 -22.85
CA VAL A 33 4.54 -4.68 -22.14
C VAL A 33 3.86 -3.33 -22.14
N GLU A 34 2.85 -3.18 -22.98
CA GLU A 34 1.81 -2.17 -22.78
C GLU A 34 1.39 -2.27 -21.31
N ALA A 35 1.55 -1.19 -20.54
CA ALA A 35 1.26 -1.18 -19.11
C ALA A 35 -0.06 -1.91 -18.88
N ALA A 36 0.01 -3.10 -18.28
CA ALA A 36 -1.12 -4.00 -18.25
C ALA A 36 -2.29 -3.23 -17.66
N SER A 37 -3.43 -3.23 -18.35
CA SER A 37 -4.68 -2.68 -17.82
C SER A 37 -5.24 -3.53 -16.67
N GLY A 38 -4.36 -4.21 -15.93
CA GLY A 38 -4.65 -5.06 -14.79
C GLY A 38 -4.48 -4.29 -13.49
N GLY A 39 -5.01 -4.87 -12.42
CA GLY A 39 -4.94 -4.30 -11.08
C GLY A 39 -3.51 -4.07 -10.60
N GLN A 40 -3.42 -3.61 -9.37
CA GLN A 40 -2.19 -3.09 -8.79
C GLN A 40 -1.94 -3.68 -7.40
N VAL A 41 -0.68 -3.97 -7.13
CA VAL A 41 -0.16 -4.16 -5.77
C VAL A 41 0.80 -3.01 -5.46
N MET A 42 0.62 -2.34 -4.32
CA MET A 42 1.40 -1.14 -3.98
C MET A 42 1.77 -1.09 -2.50
N ILE A 43 2.98 -0.68 -2.15
CA ILE A 43 3.34 -0.34 -0.76
C ILE A 43 3.21 1.18 -0.55
N THR A 44 2.38 1.63 0.38
CA THR A 44 2.13 3.08 0.58
C THR A 44 3.38 3.86 0.99
N SER A 45 3.58 5.06 0.45
CA SER A 45 4.60 6.00 0.95
C SER A 45 4.15 6.79 2.19
N SER A 46 5.12 7.33 2.93
CA SER A 46 4.89 8.21 4.08
C SER A 46 5.89 9.35 4.17
N PHE A 47 5.38 10.57 4.40
CA PHE A 47 6.21 11.73 4.70
C PHE A 47 6.41 11.89 6.21
N GLU A 48 7.61 11.61 6.72
CA GLU A 48 7.93 11.78 8.14
C GLU A 48 9.37 12.27 8.33
N GLU A 49 9.52 13.35 9.08
CA GLU A 49 10.80 14.02 9.36
C GLU A 49 11.31 13.71 10.78
N ARG A 50 10.39 13.36 11.69
CA ARG A 50 10.69 13.18 13.11
C ARG A 50 11.23 11.79 13.36
N ARG A 51 12.50 11.74 13.73
CA ARG A 51 13.19 10.50 14.09
C ARG A 51 12.58 9.81 15.30
N GLY A 52 12.64 8.48 15.34
CA GLY A 52 12.07 7.67 16.41
C GLY A 52 10.55 7.52 16.34
N ARG A 53 9.88 8.15 15.36
CA ARG A 53 8.46 7.94 15.10
C ARG A 53 8.23 6.60 14.41
N THR A 54 7.05 6.07 14.65
CA THR A 54 6.50 4.94 13.91
C THR A 54 5.48 5.49 12.93
N VAL A 55 5.58 5.07 11.68
CA VAL A 55 4.60 5.35 10.63
C VAL A 55 3.88 4.06 10.27
N SER A 56 2.58 4.16 9.95
CA SER A 56 1.80 3.03 9.46
C SER A 56 1.86 2.99 7.94
N LEU A 57 2.25 1.84 7.39
CA LEU A 57 2.33 1.57 5.96
C LEU A 57 1.43 0.37 5.63
N SER A 58 1.00 0.27 4.38
CA SER A 58 0.18 -0.84 3.92
C SER A 58 0.64 -1.34 2.55
N VAL A 59 0.68 -2.66 2.37
CA VAL A 59 0.70 -3.28 1.04
C VAL A 59 -0.75 -3.40 0.60
N LEU A 60 -1.15 -2.64 -0.40
CA LEU A 60 -2.50 -2.56 -0.94
C LEU A 60 -2.64 -3.41 -2.19
N VAL A 61 -3.84 -3.93 -2.41
CA VAL A 61 -4.28 -4.54 -3.66
C VAL A 61 -5.50 -3.77 -4.18
N SER A 62 -5.58 -3.55 -5.49
CA SER A 62 -6.69 -2.79 -6.11
C SER A 62 -6.97 -3.24 -7.54
N ASP A 63 -8.24 -3.36 -7.90
CA ASP A 63 -8.70 -3.84 -9.22
C ASP A 63 -8.09 -5.22 -9.58
N ILE A 64 -7.88 -6.08 -8.58
CA ILE A 64 -7.48 -7.48 -8.77
C ILE A 64 -8.68 -8.38 -8.48
N GLU A 65 -9.08 -9.12 -9.50
CA GLU A 65 -10.13 -10.14 -9.40
C GLU A 65 -9.49 -11.52 -9.17
N ASP A 66 -10.25 -12.43 -8.58
CA ASP A 66 -9.95 -13.86 -8.46
C ASP A 66 -8.73 -14.31 -7.64
N ALA A 67 -7.89 -13.38 -7.16
CA ALA A 67 -6.71 -13.77 -6.37
C ALA A 67 -7.09 -14.51 -5.07
N ALA A 68 -6.64 -15.75 -4.94
CA ALA A 68 -6.90 -16.66 -3.82
C ALA A 68 -5.62 -17.02 -3.06
N ALA A 69 -4.44 -16.80 -3.65
CA ALA A 69 -3.17 -16.92 -2.97
C ALA A 69 -2.16 -15.89 -3.47
N GLY A 70 -1.11 -15.65 -2.68
CA GLY A 70 -0.03 -14.79 -3.10
C GLY A 70 1.14 -14.70 -2.14
N SER A 71 2.21 -14.08 -2.62
CA SER A 71 3.38 -13.78 -1.82
C SER A 71 4.07 -12.51 -2.30
N PHE A 72 4.85 -11.88 -1.43
CA PHE A 72 5.70 -10.75 -1.77
C PHE A 72 6.85 -10.61 -0.78
N GLU A 73 7.89 -9.91 -1.21
CA GLU A 73 8.98 -9.43 -0.36
C GLU A 73 9.02 -7.91 -0.39
N LEU A 74 9.03 -7.29 0.78
CA LEU A 74 9.29 -5.88 0.99
C LEU A 74 10.73 -5.70 1.46
N HIS A 75 11.49 -4.90 0.72
CA HIS A 75 12.86 -4.51 1.04
C HIS A 75 12.93 -3.03 1.42
N TYR A 76 13.81 -2.69 2.37
CA TYR A 76 14.03 -1.32 2.83
C TYR A 76 15.41 -1.15 3.48
N ASP A 77 15.86 0.10 3.64
CA ASP A 77 17.11 0.43 4.33
C ASP A 77 16.93 0.35 5.86
N ALA A 78 17.39 -0.76 6.43
CA ALA A 78 17.35 -1.03 7.87
C ALA A 78 18.09 0.01 8.73
N ASP A 79 19.03 0.77 8.15
CA ASP A 79 19.68 1.85 8.88
C ASP A 79 18.72 3.02 9.09
N VAL A 80 17.79 3.27 8.17
CA VAL A 80 16.81 4.37 8.22
C VAL A 80 15.70 4.04 9.20
N GLY A 81 15.19 2.81 9.14
CA GLY A 81 14.11 2.33 9.99
C GLY A 81 13.88 0.84 9.80
N TYR A 82 13.02 0.26 10.63
CA TYR A 82 12.65 -1.14 10.52
C TYR A 82 11.21 -1.37 10.92
N VAL A 83 10.63 -2.44 10.37
CA VAL A 83 9.28 -2.88 10.73
C VAL A 83 9.29 -3.43 12.15
N THR A 84 8.44 -2.90 13.02
CA THR A 84 8.25 -3.37 14.40
C THR A 84 7.09 -4.32 14.54
N ASP A 85 6.07 -4.16 13.69
CA ASP A 85 4.92 -5.04 13.65
C ASP A 85 4.35 -5.12 12.23
N ALA A 86 3.67 -6.22 11.94
CA ALA A 86 3.09 -6.52 10.63
C ALA A 86 1.84 -7.38 10.81
N GLU A 87 0.68 -6.93 10.35
CA GLU A 87 -0.59 -7.63 10.54
C GLU A 87 -1.28 -7.95 9.22
N LYS A 88 -2.09 -9.02 9.22
CA LYS A 88 -2.94 -9.36 8.08
C LYS A 88 -3.86 -8.18 7.79
N GLY A 89 -3.89 -7.71 6.55
CA GLY A 89 -4.78 -6.63 6.15
C GLY A 89 -6.22 -7.10 5.86
N ASP A 90 -7.09 -6.14 5.57
CA ASP A 90 -8.54 -6.32 5.40
C ASP A 90 -8.97 -6.83 4.01
N ALA A 91 -8.05 -6.84 3.03
CA ALA A 91 -8.30 -7.40 1.71
C ALA A 91 -8.49 -8.92 1.74
N MET A 92 -7.84 -9.60 2.70
CA MET A 92 -7.86 -11.06 2.78
C MET A 92 -9.15 -11.58 3.41
N PRO A 93 -9.72 -12.69 2.90
CA PRO A 93 -10.81 -13.39 3.56
C PRO A 93 -10.52 -13.72 5.03
N GLU A 94 -11.56 -13.80 5.85
CA GLU A 94 -11.43 -14.04 7.30
C GLU A 94 -10.65 -15.33 7.60
N GLY A 95 -10.97 -16.42 6.89
CA GLY A 95 -10.33 -17.73 7.00
C GLY A 95 -8.98 -17.89 6.30
N ALA A 96 -8.47 -16.86 5.62
CA ALA A 96 -7.20 -16.96 4.90
C ALA A 96 -6.02 -17.25 5.85
N LEU A 97 -5.17 -18.20 5.44
CA LEU A 97 -3.88 -18.42 6.07
C LEU A 97 -2.95 -17.26 5.71
N PHE A 98 -2.23 -16.76 6.69
CA PHE A 98 -1.27 -15.67 6.52
C PHE A 98 -0.01 -15.94 7.33
N VAL A 99 1.15 -15.88 6.67
CA VAL A 99 2.46 -16.07 7.29
C VAL A 99 3.41 -14.95 6.91
N LYS A 100 4.30 -14.59 7.84
CA LYS A 100 5.29 -13.53 7.70
C LYS A 100 6.57 -13.85 8.47
N ASN A 101 7.71 -13.30 8.07
CA ASN A 101 9.01 -13.47 8.74
C ASN A 101 9.45 -12.21 9.54
N ILE A 102 8.63 -11.79 10.50
CA ILE A 102 8.88 -10.54 11.26
C ILE A 102 10.24 -10.51 11.99
N ASP A 103 10.80 -11.68 12.31
CA ASP A 103 12.12 -11.83 12.93
C ASP A 103 13.28 -11.32 12.05
N GLN A 104 13.07 -11.22 10.72
CA GLN A 104 14.05 -10.69 9.78
C GLN A 104 13.93 -9.17 9.53
N ALA A 105 12.95 -8.49 10.14
CA ALA A 105 12.70 -7.06 9.90
C ALA A 105 13.94 -6.18 10.10
N ARG A 106 14.74 -6.47 11.12
CA ARG A 106 15.98 -5.71 11.40
C ARG A 106 17.06 -5.87 10.32
N LYS A 107 16.90 -6.79 9.38
CA LYS A 107 17.79 -6.97 8.23
C LYS A 107 17.28 -6.26 6.96
N GLY A 108 16.18 -5.51 7.04
CA GLY A 108 15.66 -4.75 5.91
C GLY A 108 14.70 -5.52 5.01
N VAL A 109 14.18 -6.68 5.46
CA VAL A 109 13.33 -7.54 4.64
C VAL A 109 12.12 -8.05 5.42
N ILE A 110 10.94 -7.96 4.82
CA ILE A 110 9.73 -8.67 5.21
C ILE A 110 9.25 -9.49 4.02
N LYS A 111 9.05 -10.78 4.22
CA LYS A 111 8.42 -11.72 3.31
C LYS A 111 7.07 -12.11 3.91
N ALA A 112 6.05 -12.06 3.09
CA ALA A 112 4.71 -12.49 3.48
C ALA A 112 4.12 -13.40 2.40
N ALA A 113 3.34 -14.37 2.84
CA ALA A 113 2.59 -15.26 1.96
C ALA A 113 1.20 -15.54 2.56
N TRP A 114 0.24 -15.76 1.68
CA TRP A 114 -1.14 -16.02 2.07
C TRP A 114 -1.83 -16.94 1.08
N ALA A 115 -2.85 -17.64 1.56
CA ALA A 115 -3.73 -18.48 0.75
C ALA A 115 -5.10 -18.61 1.41
N SER A 116 -6.13 -18.67 0.58
CA SER A 116 -7.53 -18.82 0.99
C SER A 116 -8.19 -19.91 0.16
N ASN A 117 -9.06 -20.70 0.80
CA ASN A 117 -9.99 -21.63 0.18
C ASN A 117 -11.45 -21.20 0.37
N GLU A 118 -11.69 -20.02 0.96
CA GLU A 118 -13.02 -19.51 1.35
C GLU A 118 -13.32 -18.16 0.68
N GLY A 119 -12.76 -17.96 -0.52
CA GLY A 119 -12.96 -16.78 -1.35
C GLY A 119 -11.68 -16.06 -1.70
N GLN A 120 -11.86 -14.93 -2.37
CA GLN A 120 -10.81 -14.17 -3.06
C GLN A 120 -10.51 -12.86 -2.31
N VAL A 121 -9.35 -12.27 -2.58
CA VAL A 121 -9.03 -10.93 -2.06
C VAL A 121 -9.93 -9.87 -2.66
N LYS A 122 -10.16 -8.82 -1.88
CA LYS A 122 -10.89 -7.62 -2.31
C LYS A 122 -9.94 -6.43 -2.32
N ASP A 123 -10.35 -5.34 -2.95
CA ASP A 123 -9.67 -4.05 -2.81
C ASP A 123 -9.46 -3.69 -1.33
N GLY A 124 -8.20 -3.45 -0.95
CA GLY A 124 -7.86 -3.21 0.45
C GLY A 124 -6.38 -3.44 0.74
N SER A 125 -6.06 -3.62 2.01
CA SER A 125 -4.71 -3.96 2.48
C SER A 125 -4.50 -5.47 2.52
N LEU A 126 -3.43 -5.97 1.91
CA LEU A 126 -2.91 -7.32 2.13
C LEU A 126 -2.13 -7.40 3.45
N LEU A 127 -1.39 -6.34 3.79
CA LEU A 127 -0.53 -6.29 4.98
C LEU A 127 -0.46 -4.87 5.51
N THR A 128 -0.72 -4.68 6.79
CA THR A 128 -0.47 -3.43 7.51
C THR A 128 0.84 -3.56 8.29
N LEU A 129 1.64 -2.49 8.32
CA LEU A 129 2.97 -2.48 8.90
C LEU A 129 3.16 -1.27 9.82
N GLU A 130 3.84 -1.48 10.94
CA GLU A 130 4.39 -0.40 11.75
C GLU A 130 5.89 -0.25 11.44
N PHE A 131 6.27 0.85 10.79
CA PHE A 131 7.66 1.13 10.43
C PHE A 131 8.26 2.19 11.36
N ARG A 132 9.26 1.82 12.15
CA ARG A 132 9.90 2.71 13.13
C ARG A 132 11.18 3.32 12.57
N LEU A 133 11.21 4.64 12.45
CA LEU A 133 12.40 5.41 12.06
C LEU A 133 13.47 5.38 13.16
N MET A 134 14.73 5.22 12.75
CA MET A 134 15.87 5.19 13.65
C MET A 134 16.18 6.58 14.23
N HIS A 135 16.59 6.61 15.50
CA HIS A 135 16.87 7.87 16.19
C HIS A 135 18.21 8.52 15.78
N ARG A 136 19.22 7.69 15.52
CA ARG A 136 20.64 8.13 15.41
C ARG A 136 21.19 8.19 13.99
N ASN A 137 20.44 7.80 12.96
CA ASN A 137 20.99 7.74 11.60
C ASN A 137 21.02 9.13 10.93
N ARG A 138 22.00 9.37 10.06
CA ARG A 138 22.06 10.55 9.17
C ARG A 138 21.14 10.41 7.96
N LYS A 139 20.91 9.18 7.46
CA LYS A 139 19.90 8.93 6.43
C LYS A 139 18.50 9.11 7.03
N ASN A 140 17.60 9.71 6.27
CA ASN A 140 16.21 9.98 6.65
C ASN A 140 15.22 9.54 5.57
N SER A 141 15.70 8.87 4.51
CA SER A 141 14.89 8.36 3.40
C SER A 141 15.21 6.89 3.20
N SER A 142 14.18 6.07 3.06
CA SER A 142 14.28 4.68 2.61
C SER A 142 13.26 4.47 1.50
N ASP A 143 13.72 3.93 0.38
CA ASP A 143 12.82 3.33 -0.60
C ASP A 143 12.21 2.06 0.02
N LEU A 144 11.01 1.71 -0.43
CA LEU A 144 10.23 0.55 -0.02
C LEU A 144 9.94 -0.27 -1.27
N ASP A 145 10.75 -1.28 -1.52
CA ASP A 145 10.73 -2.02 -2.77
C ASP A 145 9.95 -3.33 -2.61
N LEU A 146 8.91 -3.51 -3.41
CA LEU A 146 8.20 -4.77 -3.53
C LEU A 146 8.83 -5.63 -4.61
N SER A 147 9.29 -6.81 -4.23
CA SER A 147 9.89 -7.79 -5.14
C SER A 147 9.27 -9.17 -4.95
N ASN A 148 9.47 -10.04 -5.95
CA ASN A 148 8.91 -11.39 -5.96
C ASN A 148 7.40 -11.42 -5.65
N VAL A 149 6.67 -10.40 -6.12
CA VAL A 149 5.23 -10.32 -5.95
C VAL A 149 4.59 -11.33 -6.89
N GLN A 150 3.80 -12.24 -6.34
CA GLN A 150 3.07 -13.25 -7.10
C GLN A 150 1.65 -13.35 -6.55
N LEU A 151 0.67 -13.40 -7.45
CA LEU A 151 -0.73 -13.65 -7.14
C LEU A 151 -1.22 -14.81 -8.00
N PHE A 152 -2.04 -15.67 -7.40
CA PHE A 152 -2.64 -16.83 -8.06
C PHE A 152 -4.14 -16.88 -7.77
N ASP A 153 -4.92 -17.35 -8.73
CA ASP A 153 -6.34 -17.64 -8.53
C ASP A 153 -6.57 -18.97 -7.79
N GLU A 154 -7.83 -19.39 -7.69
CA GLU A 154 -8.23 -20.64 -7.03
C GLU A 154 -7.75 -21.91 -7.75
N ASP A 155 -7.50 -21.81 -9.07
CA ASP A 155 -7.00 -22.91 -9.90
C ASP A 155 -5.46 -22.97 -9.88
N GLY A 156 -4.81 -21.95 -9.33
CA GLY A 156 -3.35 -21.83 -9.24
C GLY A 156 -2.72 -21.16 -10.45
N ASP A 157 -3.52 -20.53 -11.31
CA ASP A 157 -3.04 -19.79 -12.46
C ASP A 157 -2.52 -18.41 -12.03
N PRO A 158 -1.39 -17.94 -12.60
CA PRO A 158 -0.79 -16.67 -12.20
C PRO A 158 -1.61 -15.48 -12.71
N ILE A 159 -1.85 -14.51 -11.83
CA ILE A 159 -2.56 -13.27 -12.15
C ILE A 159 -1.55 -12.18 -12.50
N SER A 160 -1.81 -11.46 -13.59
CA SER A 160 -0.97 -10.33 -14.02
C SER A 160 -1.44 -9.01 -13.41
N PHE A 161 -0.50 -8.20 -12.94
CA PHE A 161 -0.76 -6.93 -12.27
C PHE A 161 0.45 -6.01 -12.35
N ASN A 162 0.26 -4.75 -11.96
CA ASN A 162 1.33 -3.77 -11.82
C ASN A 162 1.79 -3.66 -10.38
N VAL A 163 3.10 -3.48 -10.17
CA VAL A 163 3.66 -3.20 -8.84
C VAL A 163 4.02 -1.72 -8.75
N VAL A 164 3.71 -1.11 -7.60
CA VAL A 164 4.12 0.27 -7.29
C VAL A 164 4.84 0.29 -5.95
N ASP A 165 6.11 0.64 -6.02
CA ASP A 165 6.96 0.83 -4.85
C ASP A 165 6.60 2.12 -4.11
N GLY A 166 7.13 2.26 -2.90
CA GLY A 166 6.89 3.40 -2.03
C GLY A 166 8.16 3.91 -1.39
N ASP A 167 8.00 4.82 -0.45
CA ASP A 167 9.13 5.37 0.30
C ASP A 167 8.69 5.89 1.68
N VAL A 168 9.65 5.97 2.59
CA VAL A 168 9.53 6.79 3.80
C VAL A 168 10.59 7.87 3.72
N LYS A 169 10.18 9.13 3.64
CA LYS A 169 11.10 10.27 3.46
C LYS A 169 10.58 11.57 4.08
N PRO A 170 11.42 12.59 4.29
CA PRO A 170 10.96 13.93 4.64
C PRO A 170 10.11 14.52 3.51
N PHE A 171 9.19 15.43 3.85
CA PHE A 171 8.44 16.12 2.81
C PHE A 171 9.32 17.16 2.11
N ASN A 172 9.57 16.96 0.81
CA ASN A 172 10.33 17.88 -0.05
C ASN A 172 9.49 18.44 -1.22
N GLY A 173 8.18 18.21 -1.22
CA GLY A 173 7.28 18.65 -2.28
C GLY A 173 6.83 20.11 -2.16
N LYS A 174 5.83 20.47 -2.97
CA LYS A 174 5.27 21.81 -3.03
C LYS A 174 4.29 22.08 -1.90
N LYS A 175 4.59 23.09 -1.07
CA LYS A 175 3.65 23.60 -0.06
C LYS A 175 2.83 24.76 -0.64
N LYS A 176 1.51 24.62 -0.67
CA LYS A 176 0.57 25.69 -1.02
C LYS A 176 0.32 26.61 0.18
N ALA A 177 -0.12 27.83 -0.11
CA ALA A 177 -0.55 28.76 0.92
C ALA A 177 -1.75 28.22 1.70
N SER A 178 -1.75 28.44 3.02
CA SER A 178 -2.79 27.95 3.91
C SER A 178 -4.15 28.61 3.62
N GLN A 179 -5.23 27.82 3.65
CA GLN A 179 -6.60 28.32 3.49
C GLN A 179 -7.33 28.39 4.84
N LYS A 180 -8.08 29.46 5.09
CA LYS A 180 -8.78 29.70 6.37
C LYS A 180 -10.29 29.66 6.20
N ASN A 181 -11.00 29.51 7.32
CA ASN A 181 -12.47 29.51 7.38
C ASN A 181 -13.10 28.42 6.47
N ILE A 182 -12.48 27.25 6.41
CA ILE A 182 -13.02 26.13 5.64
C ILE A 182 -14.23 25.55 6.36
N ASN A 183 -15.30 25.28 5.61
CA ASN A 183 -16.49 24.60 6.13
C ASN A 183 -16.13 23.16 6.56
N SER A 184 -16.71 22.68 7.65
CA SER A 184 -16.50 21.32 8.16
C SER A 184 -16.90 20.21 7.19
N ASN A 185 -17.76 20.47 6.21
CA ASN A 185 -18.15 19.52 5.16
C ASN A 185 -17.44 19.73 3.81
N LYS A 186 -16.34 20.49 3.79
CA LYS A 186 -15.64 20.87 2.56
C LYS A 186 -15.25 19.67 1.73
N THR A 187 -15.71 19.65 0.48
CA THR A 187 -15.17 18.80 -0.58
C THR A 187 -14.09 19.54 -1.37
N TRP A 188 -12.95 18.89 -1.56
CA TRP A 188 -11.85 19.38 -2.39
C TRP A 188 -11.94 18.81 -3.79
N THR A 189 -11.53 19.58 -4.79
CA THR A 189 -11.34 19.10 -6.16
C THR A 189 -9.89 19.29 -6.54
N ILE A 190 -9.22 18.19 -6.85
CA ILE A 190 -7.85 18.17 -7.36
C ILE A 190 -7.94 17.92 -8.86
N LYS A 191 -7.25 18.76 -9.65
CA LYS A 191 -7.20 18.65 -11.11
C LYS A 191 -5.78 18.28 -11.54
N PHE A 192 -5.70 17.31 -12.44
CA PHE A 192 -4.48 16.85 -13.07
C PHE A 192 -4.43 17.35 -14.52
N ASN A 193 -3.23 17.48 -15.07
CA ASN A 193 -3.02 17.88 -16.46
C ASN A 193 -3.17 16.70 -17.44
N THR A 194 -3.11 15.46 -16.94
CA THR A 194 -3.18 14.22 -17.70
C THR A 194 -4.16 13.24 -17.04
N ALA A 195 -4.53 12.18 -17.78
CA ALA A 195 -5.37 11.12 -17.22
C ALA A 195 -4.55 10.31 -16.20
N MET A 196 -5.18 9.98 -15.08
CA MET A 196 -4.52 9.33 -13.94
C MET A 196 -4.84 7.82 -13.86
N ASN A 197 -3.95 7.06 -13.21
CA ASN A 197 -4.19 5.68 -12.84
C ASN A 197 -5.11 5.63 -11.61
N ARG A 198 -6.29 5.01 -11.77
CA ARG A 198 -7.32 4.93 -10.74
C ARG A 198 -6.84 4.20 -9.49
N SER A 199 -6.07 3.13 -9.62
CA SER A 199 -5.64 2.28 -8.49
C SER A 199 -4.72 3.05 -7.53
N THR A 200 -3.99 4.05 -8.06
CA THR A 200 -3.15 4.97 -7.25
C THR A 200 -3.93 6.16 -6.68
N LEU A 201 -5.20 6.36 -7.01
CA LEU A 201 -6.04 7.47 -6.50
C LEU A 201 -6.93 6.99 -5.35
N ASN A 202 -6.36 6.90 -4.15
CA ASN A 202 -7.01 6.32 -2.99
C ASN A 202 -6.71 7.11 -1.69
N PRO A 203 -7.36 6.80 -0.56
CA PRO A 203 -7.14 7.50 0.70
C PRO A 203 -5.75 7.36 1.33
N HIS A 204 -4.84 6.55 0.76
CA HIS A 204 -3.45 6.44 1.21
C HIS A 204 -2.52 7.39 0.46
N THR A 205 -2.81 7.67 -0.82
CA THR A 205 -2.03 8.61 -1.65
C THR A 205 -2.61 10.03 -1.62
N ILE A 206 -3.89 10.18 -1.25
CA ILE A 206 -4.53 11.48 -1.02
C ILE A 206 -5.11 11.49 0.39
N THR A 207 -4.41 12.14 1.31
CA THR A 207 -4.69 12.08 2.75
C THR A 207 -5.06 13.45 3.30
N VAL A 208 -5.85 13.47 4.37
CA VAL A 208 -6.02 14.65 5.21
C VAL A 208 -5.55 14.28 6.61
N THR A 209 -4.67 15.09 7.20
CA THR A 209 -4.13 14.83 8.54
C THR A 209 -4.55 15.96 9.49
N ASP A 210 -4.95 15.62 10.72
CA ASP A 210 -5.11 16.59 11.81
C ASP A 210 -3.72 17.01 12.32
N ASP A 211 -3.38 18.29 12.18
CA ASP A 211 -2.03 18.77 12.49
C ASP A 211 -1.71 18.72 13.99
N ARG A 212 -2.72 18.64 14.86
CA ARG A 212 -2.54 18.55 16.32
C ARG A 212 -2.21 17.13 16.76
N THR A 213 -2.91 16.13 16.22
CA THR A 213 -2.72 14.72 16.63
C THR A 213 -1.77 13.96 15.71
N GLY A 214 -1.62 14.41 14.47
CA GLY A 214 -0.93 13.68 13.40
C GLY A 214 -1.77 12.54 12.82
N GLU A 215 -3.03 12.40 13.23
CA GLU A 215 -3.91 11.32 12.76
C GLU A 215 -4.51 11.62 11.39
N LYS A 216 -4.63 10.57 10.56
CA LYS A 216 -5.32 10.65 9.28
C LYS A 216 -6.83 10.74 9.49
N ILE A 217 -7.46 11.74 8.88
CA ILE A 217 -8.90 11.89 8.80
C ILE A 217 -9.43 11.00 7.66
N PRO A 218 -10.41 10.12 7.92
CA PRO A 218 -11.03 9.33 6.87
C PRO A 218 -11.68 10.19 5.80
N VAL A 219 -11.28 9.98 4.55
CA VAL A 219 -11.80 10.69 3.38
C VAL A 219 -12.28 9.70 2.33
N LYS A 220 -13.29 10.13 1.56
CA LYS A 220 -13.70 9.47 0.33
C LYS A 220 -13.02 10.15 -0.84
N VAL A 221 -12.39 9.35 -1.70
CA VAL A 221 -11.70 9.79 -2.92
C VAL A 221 -12.50 9.28 -4.12
N GLN A 222 -12.95 10.16 -5.01
CA GLN A 222 -13.74 9.78 -6.18
C GLN A 222 -13.19 10.42 -7.46
N MET A 223 -12.74 9.58 -8.39
CA MET A 223 -12.23 10.03 -9.68
C MET A 223 -13.37 10.45 -10.61
N SER A 224 -13.16 11.52 -11.39
CA SER A 224 -14.08 11.93 -12.44
C SER A 224 -14.05 10.98 -13.64
N LYS A 225 -15.12 11.00 -14.46
CA LYS A 225 -15.22 10.17 -15.68
C LYS A 225 -14.09 10.42 -16.68
N ASP A 226 -13.59 11.65 -16.76
CA ASP A 226 -12.48 12.03 -17.64
C ASP A 226 -11.09 11.62 -17.09
N LYS A 227 -11.02 11.00 -15.90
CA LYS A 227 -9.80 10.59 -15.20
C LYS A 227 -8.80 11.72 -14.92
N LYS A 228 -9.21 12.99 -15.07
CA LYS A 228 -8.35 14.17 -14.91
C LYS A 228 -8.64 14.97 -13.65
N SER A 229 -9.59 14.52 -12.83
CA SER A 229 -9.84 15.13 -11.54
C SER A 229 -10.29 14.11 -10.51
N VAL A 230 -10.15 14.49 -9.25
CA VAL A 230 -10.60 13.69 -8.12
C VAL A 230 -11.24 14.60 -7.09
N THR A 231 -12.36 14.17 -6.52
CA THR A 231 -12.98 14.81 -5.37
C THR A 231 -12.56 14.11 -4.09
N VAL A 232 -12.26 14.90 -3.06
CA VAL A 232 -11.90 14.42 -1.74
C VAL A 232 -12.89 15.01 -0.75
N SER A 233 -13.72 14.16 -0.15
CA SER A 233 -14.71 14.58 0.85
C SER A 233 -14.45 13.88 2.18
N PRO A 234 -14.60 14.56 3.31
CA PRO A 234 -14.50 13.91 4.60
C PRO A 234 -15.65 12.92 4.82
N VAL A 235 -15.36 11.73 5.38
CA VAL A 235 -16.39 10.75 5.72
C VAL A 235 -17.27 11.26 6.87
N LYS A 236 -16.66 11.98 7.81
CA LYS A 236 -17.32 12.71 8.90
C LYS A 236 -16.86 14.15 8.88
N HIS A 237 -17.77 15.10 9.17
CA HIS A 237 -17.43 16.52 9.20
C HIS A 237 -16.16 16.79 10.02
N TYR A 238 -15.29 17.66 9.48
CA TYR A 238 -14.11 18.12 10.19
C TYR A 238 -14.52 18.80 11.50
N ILE A 239 -13.76 18.55 12.55
CA ILE A 239 -13.87 19.29 13.79
C ILE A 239 -13.10 20.61 13.61
N LYS A 240 -13.36 21.60 14.46
CA LYS A 240 -12.56 22.82 14.51
C LYS A 240 -11.09 22.47 14.74
N GLY A 241 -10.20 22.95 13.87
CA GLY A 241 -8.78 22.56 13.92
C GLY A 241 -7.97 23.01 12.71
N SER A 242 -6.69 22.62 12.71
CA SER A 242 -5.77 22.77 11.58
C SER A 242 -5.50 21.42 10.96
N TYR A 243 -5.51 21.38 9.64
CA TYR A 243 -5.40 20.16 8.86
C TYR A 243 -4.48 20.38 7.67
N THR A 244 -3.89 19.29 7.19
CA THR A 244 -3.12 19.30 5.95
C THR A 244 -3.67 18.27 4.97
N LEU A 245 -4.13 18.72 3.79
CA LEU A 245 -4.39 17.86 2.64
C LEU A 245 -3.06 17.57 1.94
N THR A 246 -2.71 16.29 1.81
CA THR A 246 -1.49 15.84 1.14
C THR A 246 -1.84 15.03 -0.10
N ILE A 247 -1.15 15.32 -1.20
CA ILE A 247 -1.23 14.61 -2.47
C ILE A 247 0.17 14.02 -2.69
N SER A 248 0.27 12.70 -2.61
CA SER A 248 1.53 11.96 -2.74
C SER A 248 2.07 12.01 -4.17
N ASP A 249 3.40 11.99 -4.30
CA ASP A 249 4.10 11.78 -5.56
C ASP A 249 3.96 10.33 -6.09
N GLN A 250 3.52 9.40 -5.24
CA GLN A 250 3.24 8.01 -5.60
C GLN A 250 2.02 7.84 -6.55
N ILE A 251 1.23 8.89 -6.75
CA ILE A 251 0.11 8.86 -7.71
C ILE A 251 0.68 8.78 -9.13
N GLN A 252 0.18 7.85 -9.95
CA GLN A 252 0.65 7.66 -11.32
C GLN A 252 -0.35 8.17 -12.36
N SER A 253 0.16 8.62 -13.50
CA SER A 253 -0.62 8.81 -14.71
C SER A 253 -1.13 7.47 -15.25
N SER A 254 -2.09 7.48 -16.18
CA SER A 254 -2.55 6.24 -16.83
C SER A 254 -1.45 5.51 -17.63
N HIS A 255 -0.29 6.16 -17.86
CA HIS A 255 0.87 5.56 -18.53
C HIS A 255 1.93 5.05 -17.54
N GLY A 256 1.68 5.12 -16.23
CA GLY A 256 2.60 4.65 -15.18
C GLY A 256 3.57 5.70 -14.64
N ASP A 257 3.68 6.88 -15.26
CA ASP A 257 4.54 7.95 -14.75
C ASP A 257 4.04 8.49 -13.40
N SER A 258 4.88 8.46 -12.37
CA SER A 258 4.60 9.07 -11.07
C SER A 258 4.51 10.60 -11.14
N LEU A 259 3.75 11.19 -10.23
CA LEU A 259 3.62 12.63 -10.10
C LEU A 259 4.99 13.24 -9.73
N LYS A 260 5.39 14.31 -10.42
CA LYS A 260 6.75 14.88 -10.30
C LYS A 260 7.11 15.39 -8.91
N GLU A 261 6.13 15.90 -8.18
CA GLU A 261 6.31 16.43 -6.83
C GLU A 261 5.03 16.23 -6.04
N ALA A 262 5.17 15.84 -4.76
CA ALA A 262 4.06 15.80 -3.82
C ALA A 262 3.57 17.23 -3.51
N VAL A 263 2.32 17.37 -3.08
CA VAL A 263 1.73 18.67 -2.76
C VAL A 263 1.08 18.64 -1.39
N GLN A 264 1.35 19.65 -0.58
CA GLN A 264 0.64 19.89 0.69
C GLN A 264 -0.17 21.18 0.62
N LEU A 265 -1.41 21.12 1.11
CA LEU A 265 -2.30 22.25 1.27
C LEU A 265 -2.78 22.32 2.73
N PRO A 266 -2.18 23.17 3.57
CA PRO A 266 -2.66 23.42 4.92
C PRO A 266 -4.00 24.17 4.89
N PHE A 267 -4.89 23.87 5.83
CA PHE A 267 -6.15 24.60 5.99
C PHE A 267 -6.69 24.59 7.42
N THR A 268 -7.56 25.55 7.75
CA THR A 268 -8.20 25.62 9.08
C THR A 268 -9.72 25.62 8.98
N VAL A 269 -10.36 24.85 9.86
CA VAL A 269 -11.81 24.78 10.06
C VAL A 269 -12.14 25.51 11.36
N ASN A 270 -13.13 26.41 11.30
CA ASN A 270 -13.48 27.32 12.41
C ASN A 270 -14.82 27.02 13.05
#